data_AF-A0A7E5VKD1-F1
#
_entry.id   AF-A0A7E5VKD1-F1
#
_cell.length_a   1.000
_cell.length_b   1.000
_cell.length_c   1.000
_cell.angle_alpha   90.00
_cell.angle_beta   90.00
_cell.angle_gamma   90.00
#
_symmetry.space_group_name_H-M   'P 1'
#
loop_
_entity.id
_entity.type
_entity.pdbx_description
1 polymer ?
#
loop_
_entity_poly.entity_id
_entity_poly.type
_entity_poly.pdbx_seq_one_letter_code
_entity_poly.pdbx_strand_id
1 'polypeptide(L)'
;MSYQKYLVAVFALFPLTDAVKVNMQGSLSFGKEVMDTLTRYIGTNYALPVSGRRSMSYSKETDVLYIIIKSTYLCRDLQFCDGILEKFLNDYVMYLTKSIESIFEEILSQREVNDEESQVVKQLIFEEELKKCLREIRKLLRTINLKSTQESGPYLWIEVIKKISLMFQTAAIMFAVDRLEGTETDIDVVTKKLTQKFVIATVTVESKYEVKLCSEYEICSKSYECTKSLNILLSSFKDMEDEKVKNFIRYVSEAFLDTKFYNQLSEVTANEMQIILNDMAYSDNVPAKEVLLTIQKTIEERLNSITTKTYTANGRDVELVHVILSDMDHLYSKRKVDPFHSFLSNFFEWSRSGAKLGTHVRTLLTDIEDQLNELSDDLFLKLVNEVKTFLEITVDPEK
;
A
#
# COMPACT_ATOMS: atom_id res chain seq x y z
N MET A 1 -22.29 -4.91 14.19
CA MET A 1 -21.43 -3.73 13.91
C MET A 1 -20.58 -4.08 12.69
N SER A 2 -20.46 -3.12 11.78
CA SER A 2 -20.53 -3.35 10.33
C SER A 2 -19.37 -4.13 9.67
N TYR A 3 -19.74 -5.16 8.90
CA TYR A 3 -18.96 -6.31 8.44
C TYR A 3 -18.54 -6.23 6.94
N GLN A 4 -18.02 -5.08 6.49
CA GLN A 4 -18.37 -4.55 5.14
C GLN A 4 -17.29 -4.31 4.06
N LYS A 5 -16.02 -4.74 4.12
CA LYS A 5 -15.01 -4.12 3.23
C LYS A 5 -14.04 -5.06 2.45
N TYR A 6 -14.25 -6.38 2.38
CA TYR A 6 -13.10 -7.30 2.52
C TYR A 6 -12.21 -7.71 1.33
N LEU A 7 -12.64 -7.63 0.07
CA LEU A 7 -12.05 -8.44 -1.03
C LEU A 7 -11.40 -7.61 -2.14
N VAL A 8 -11.08 -6.35 -1.85
CA VAL A 8 -10.59 -5.38 -2.84
C VAL A 8 -9.19 -5.79 -3.36
N ALA A 9 -8.35 -6.41 -2.53
CA ALA A 9 -6.91 -6.57 -2.72
C ALA A 9 -6.44 -7.33 -3.97
N VAL A 10 -7.18 -8.35 -4.40
CA VAL A 10 -6.74 -9.19 -5.53
C VAL A 10 -7.20 -8.61 -6.88
N PHE A 11 -8.28 -7.82 -6.87
CA PHE A 11 -8.88 -7.24 -8.07
C PHE A 11 -8.62 -5.77 -8.26
N ALA A 12 -8.01 -5.12 -7.28
CA ALA A 12 -7.51 -3.77 -7.44
C ALA A 12 -6.63 -3.63 -8.65
N LEU A 13 -5.84 -4.64 -8.99
CA LEU A 13 -4.76 -4.54 -9.96
C LEU A 13 -5.22 -4.30 -11.40
N PHE A 14 -6.50 -4.51 -11.72
CA PHE A 14 -7.02 -4.52 -13.10
C PHE A 14 -7.11 -3.17 -13.86
N PRO A 15 -7.24 -2.00 -13.25
CA PRO A 15 -7.02 -0.74 -13.93
C PRO A 15 -5.51 -0.52 -14.00
N LEU A 16 -4.88 -0.97 -15.07
CA LEU A 16 -3.61 -0.43 -15.57
C LEU A 16 -3.86 -0.07 -17.03
N THR A 17 -4.56 1.04 -17.23
CA THR A 17 -4.70 1.66 -18.56
C THR A 17 -3.86 2.91 -18.60
N ASP A 18 -2.83 2.87 -19.46
CA ASP A 18 -1.96 3.95 -19.91
C ASP A 18 -2.26 5.37 -19.38
N ALA A 19 -1.39 5.86 -18.50
CA ALA A 19 -1.13 7.28 -18.36
C ALA A 19 -0.34 7.78 -19.58
N VAL A 20 -0.99 7.88 -20.75
CA VAL A 20 -0.50 8.71 -21.86
C VAL A 20 -1.64 9.60 -22.37
N LYS A 21 -1.60 10.88 -21.99
CA LYS A 21 -2.22 11.95 -22.76
C LYS A 21 -1.20 13.04 -23.04
N VAL A 22 -0.81 13.12 -24.30
CA VAL A 22 -0.05 14.23 -24.89
C VAL A 22 -1.04 15.38 -25.09
N ASN A 23 -0.77 16.54 -24.46
CA ASN A 23 -1.65 17.70 -24.60
C ASN A 23 -1.40 18.42 -25.94
N MET A 24 -2.46 18.70 -26.67
CA MET A 24 -2.48 19.10 -28.09
C MET A 24 -2.12 20.58 -28.36
N GLN A 25 -1.27 21.22 -27.54
CA GLN A 25 -0.96 22.65 -27.67
C GLN A 25 0.52 23.06 -27.51
N GLY A 26 1.47 22.13 -27.48
CA GLY A 26 2.88 22.48 -27.72
C GLY A 26 3.48 23.52 -26.76
N SER A 27 3.01 23.58 -25.51
CA SER A 27 3.66 24.30 -24.42
C SER A 27 3.96 23.33 -23.28
N LEU A 28 5.24 23.12 -23.00
CA LEU A 28 5.74 22.36 -21.85
C LEU A 28 5.84 23.32 -20.65
N SER A 29 4.79 23.39 -19.85
CA SER A 29 4.93 23.78 -18.45
C SER A 29 5.10 22.50 -17.63
N PHE A 30 6.27 22.30 -17.05
CA PHE A 30 6.49 21.20 -16.13
C PHE A 30 5.68 21.46 -14.86
N GLY A 31 4.57 20.73 -14.70
CA GLY A 31 3.74 20.80 -13.50
C GLY A 31 4.52 20.37 -12.26
N LYS A 32 4.16 20.94 -11.11
CA LYS A 32 4.76 20.68 -9.78
C LYS A 32 4.86 19.18 -9.46
N GLU A 33 3.91 18.37 -9.93
CA GLU A 33 3.92 16.91 -9.75
C GLU A 33 5.04 16.19 -10.50
N VAL A 34 5.46 16.71 -11.66
CA VAL A 34 6.65 16.22 -12.38
C VAL A 34 7.92 16.61 -11.63
N MET A 35 7.96 17.80 -11.03
CA MET A 35 9.07 18.24 -10.18
C MET A 35 9.14 17.47 -8.86
N ASP A 36 8.00 17.13 -8.24
CA ASP A 36 7.95 16.30 -7.02
C ASP A 36 8.33 14.85 -7.31
N THR A 37 7.95 14.34 -8.49
CA THR A 37 8.36 13.02 -8.98
C THR A 37 9.85 13.00 -9.31
N LEU A 38 10.39 14.06 -9.92
CA LEU A 38 11.84 14.23 -10.14
C LEU A 38 12.62 14.39 -8.83
N THR A 39 12.07 15.10 -7.84
CA THR A 39 12.69 15.27 -6.52
C THR A 39 12.73 13.93 -5.75
N ARG A 40 11.71 13.09 -5.94
CA ARG A 40 11.72 11.68 -5.46
C ARG A 40 12.71 10.80 -6.24
N TYR A 41 12.81 10.96 -7.57
CA TYR A 41 13.69 10.17 -8.45
C TYR A 41 15.18 10.50 -8.29
N ILE A 42 15.51 11.78 -8.07
CA ILE A 42 16.90 12.27 -7.89
C ILE A 42 17.46 11.84 -6.52
N GLY A 43 16.61 11.36 -5.62
CA GLY A 43 17.01 10.96 -4.29
C GLY A 43 17.41 12.16 -3.46
N THR A 44 17.18 12.04 -2.17
CA THR A 44 17.71 12.92 -1.12
C THR A 44 19.22 12.73 -0.96
N ASN A 45 19.98 12.89 -2.04
CA ASN A 45 21.41 13.20 -2.03
C ASN A 45 21.68 14.71 -2.18
N TYR A 46 20.63 15.55 -2.22
CA TYR A 46 20.72 17.01 -2.09
C TYR A 46 20.33 17.55 -0.72
N ALA A 47 20.72 16.82 0.33
CA ALA A 47 21.26 17.46 1.53
C ALA A 47 22.78 17.20 1.60
N LEU A 48 23.48 17.34 0.47
CA LEU A 48 24.88 17.77 0.53
C LEU A 48 24.85 19.12 1.27
N PRO A 49 25.54 19.25 2.42
CA PRO A 49 25.67 20.54 3.06
C PRO A 49 26.39 21.43 2.05
N VAL A 50 25.67 22.38 1.45
CA VAL A 50 26.32 23.53 0.83
C VAL A 50 27.16 24.12 1.95
N SER A 51 28.47 23.93 1.87
CA SER A 51 29.43 24.38 2.85
C SER A 51 29.55 25.90 2.76
N GLY A 52 28.51 26.60 3.18
CA GLY A 52 28.64 27.94 3.73
C GLY A 52 29.15 27.79 5.15
N ARG A 53 30.19 28.54 5.53
CA ARG A 53 30.91 28.48 6.82
C ARG A 53 30.06 28.75 8.09
N ARG A 54 28.73 28.57 8.07
CA ARG A 54 27.80 28.76 9.20
C ARG A 54 26.57 27.82 9.22
N SER A 55 26.59 26.64 8.60
CA SER A 55 25.56 25.63 8.91
C SER A 55 26.03 24.77 10.09
N MET A 56 25.45 24.97 11.27
CA MET A 56 25.55 23.98 12.35
C MET A 56 24.96 22.67 11.81
N SER A 57 25.74 21.61 11.85
CA SER A 57 25.28 20.26 11.51
C SER A 57 24.08 19.91 12.40
N TYR A 58 22.91 19.65 11.80
CA TYR A 58 21.75 19.10 12.49
C TYR A 58 22.17 17.81 13.21
N SER A 59 22.27 17.86 14.55
CA SER A 59 22.51 16.66 15.35
C SER A 59 21.20 15.88 15.48
N LYS A 60 21.24 14.55 15.32
CA LYS A 60 20.06 13.68 15.59
C LYS A 60 19.54 13.84 17.02
N GLU A 61 20.39 14.28 17.93
CA GLU A 61 20.12 14.42 19.36
C GLU A 61 19.28 15.66 19.70
N THR A 62 19.17 16.62 18.78
CA THR A 62 18.33 17.83 18.92
C THR A 62 17.02 17.76 18.14
N ASP A 63 16.76 16.66 17.43
CA ASP A 63 15.49 16.45 16.69
C ASP A 63 14.37 16.13 17.71
N VAL A 64 13.40 17.04 17.84
CA VAL A 64 12.26 16.91 18.78
C VAL A 64 11.53 15.58 18.57
N LEU A 65 11.39 15.15 17.31
CA LEU A 65 10.74 13.90 16.98
C LEU A 65 11.55 12.69 17.48
N TYR A 66 12.88 12.76 17.35
CA TYR A 66 13.79 11.73 17.90
C TYR A 66 13.67 11.61 19.41
N ILE A 67 13.62 12.74 20.12
CA ILE A 67 13.47 12.77 21.57
C ILE A 67 12.14 12.14 22.00
N ILE A 68 11.02 12.47 21.34
CA ILE A 68 9.70 11.92 21.65
C ILE A 68 9.68 10.39 21.47
N ILE A 69 10.18 9.90 20.33
CA ILE A 69 10.17 8.47 20.02
C ILE A 69 11.08 7.71 21.00
N LYS A 70 12.33 8.17 21.19
CA LYS A 70 13.29 7.52 22.10
C LYS A 70 12.82 7.50 23.54
N SER A 71 12.24 8.59 24.03
CA SER A 71 11.77 8.70 25.43
C SER A 71 10.58 7.78 25.76
N THR A 72 9.91 7.21 24.76
CA THR A 72 8.83 6.25 24.99
C THR A 72 9.33 4.85 25.34
N TYR A 73 10.60 4.53 25.01
CA TYR A 73 11.24 3.24 25.27
C TYR A 73 10.37 2.06 24.77
N LEU A 74 10.06 2.04 23.47
CA LEU A 74 9.13 1.08 22.86
C LEU A 74 9.49 -0.39 23.13
N CYS A 75 10.78 -0.73 23.10
CA CYS A 75 11.28 -2.11 23.28
C CYS A 75 11.71 -2.44 24.71
N ARG A 76 11.46 -1.55 25.69
CA ARG A 76 11.88 -1.79 27.07
C ARG A 76 11.23 -3.07 27.61
N ASP A 77 12.09 -3.97 28.08
CA ASP A 77 11.75 -5.28 28.63
C ASP A 77 11.10 -6.24 27.61
N LEU A 78 11.35 -6.04 26.30
CA LEU A 78 10.83 -6.89 25.21
C LEU A 78 11.97 -7.53 24.43
N GLN A 79 12.10 -8.86 24.52
CA GLN A 79 13.11 -9.63 23.78
C GLN A 79 12.88 -9.56 22.27
N PHE A 80 11.63 -9.44 21.82
CA PHE A 80 11.25 -9.38 20.42
C PHE A 80 11.96 -8.29 19.62
N CYS A 81 12.21 -7.12 20.23
CA CYS A 81 12.83 -5.97 19.56
C CYS A 81 14.04 -5.40 20.31
N ASP A 82 14.77 -6.25 21.02
CA ASP A 82 16.00 -5.85 21.73
C ASP A 82 17.17 -5.56 20.76
N GLY A 83 18.15 -4.80 21.23
CA GLY A 83 19.39 -4.49 20.52
C GLY A 83 19.18 -3.70 19.23
N ILE A 84 19.70 -4.21 18.11
CA ILE A 84 19.64 -3.52 16.81
C ILE A 84 18.21 -3.34 16.29
N LEU A 85 17.27 -4.19 16.72
CA LEU A 85 15.87 -4.13 16.30
C LEU A 85 15.10 -2.98 16.96
N GLU A 86 15.55 -2.49 18.11
CA GLU A 86 15.02 -1.27 18.71
C GLU A 86 15.29 -0.07 17.78
N LYS A 87 16.50 -0.02 17.20
CA LYS A 87 16.87 1.03 16.25
C LYS A 87 16.02 0.94 14.99
N PHE A 88 15.80 -0.26 14.45
CA PHE A 88 14.91 -0.47 13.31
C PHE A 88 13.51 0.11 13.57
N LEU A 89 12.91 -0.25 14.71
CA LEU A 89 11.56 0.19 15.06
C LEU A 89 11.48 1.70 15.25
N ASN A 90 12.44 2.29 15.96
CA ASN A 90 12.48 3.73 16.17
C ASN A 90 12.64 4.49 14.84
N ASP A 91 13.52 4.00 13.96
CA ASP A 91 13.71 4.57 12.62
C ASP A 91 12.41 4.44 11.79
N TYR A 92 11.72 3.31 11.87
CA TYR A 92 10.47 3.11 11.13
C TYR A 92 9.38 4.11 11.54
N VAL A 93 9.12 4.22 12.84
CA VAL A 93 8.16 5.17 13.42
C VAL A 93 8.54 6.62 13.10
N MET A 94 9.84 6.92 13.13
CA MET A 94 10.40 8.23 12.74
C MET A 94 10.06 8.58 11.29
N TYR A 95 10.29 7.66 10.35
CA TYR A 95 10.03 7.92 8.94
C TYR A 95 8.54 8.04 8.65
N LEU A 96 7.68 7.20 9.27
CA LEU A 96 6.23 7.35 9.16
C LEU A 96 5.76 8.73 9.61
N THR A 97 6.25 9.18 10.76
CA THR A 97 5.87 10.48 11.32
C THR A 97 6.35 11.62 10.42
N LYS A 98 7.60 11.58 9.94
CA LYS A 98 8.13 12.60 9.02
C LYS A 98 7.33 12.67 7.71
N SER A 99 6.91 11.52 7.19
CA SER A 99 6.08 11.48 5.99
C SER A 99 4.68 12.08 6.20
N ILE A 100 4.09 11.88 7.38
CA ILE A 100 2.79 12.47 7.74
C ILE A 100 2.90 13.98 8.02
N GLU A 101 3.92 14.40 8.79
CA GLU A 101 4.20 15.82 9.04
C GLU A 101 4.40 16.59 7.73
N SER A 102 5.14 16.01 6.76
CA SER A 102 5.32 16.63 5.45
C SER A 102 4.00 16.89 4.71
N ILE A 103 2.99 16.03 4.88
CA ILE A 103 1.66 16.24 4.28
C ILE A 103 0.94 17.38 5.00
N PHE A 104 0.96 17.40 6.34
CA PHE A 104 0.35 18.47 7.11
C PHE A 104 0.99 19.84 6.83
N GLU A 105 2.32 19.89 6.74
CA GLU A 105 3.06 21.10 6.37
C GLU A 105 2.68 21.58 4.97
N GLU A 106 2.52 20.68 3.99
CA GLU A 106 2.07 21.04 2.63
C GLU A 106 0.68 21.66 2.63
N ILE A 107 -0.24 21.12 3.46
CA ILE A 107 -1.61 21.62 3.57
C ILE A 107 -1.66 23.00 4.26
N LEU A 108 -0.87 23.18 5.33
CA LEU A 108 -0.86 24.42 6.11
C LEU A 108 -0.07 25.54 5.43
N SER A 109 1.03 25.22 4.76
CA SER A 109 1.81 26.20 3.98
C SER A 109 1.06 26.74 2.76
N GLN A 110 0.03 26.05 2.28
CA GLN A 110 -0.91 26.61 1.27
C GLN A 110 -1.85 27.66 1.86
N ARG A 111 -2.02 27.73 3.18
CA ARG A 111 -2.82 28.76 3.88
C ARG A 111 -1.96 29.95 4.36
N GLU A 112 -0.67 29.72 4.61
CA GLU A 112 0.26 30.72 5.15
C GLU A 112 1.20 31.28 4.07
N VAL A 113 0.68 32.11 3.15
CA VAL A 113 1.53 32.95 2.28
C VAL A 113 1.73 34.36 2.87
N ASN A 114 1.20 34.66 4.05
CA ASN A 114 1.11 36.03 4.56
C ASN A 114 1.78 36.34 5.91
N ASP A 115 2.55 35.45 6.52
CA ASP A 115 3.30 35.82 7.74
C ASP A 115 4.75 35.35 7.70
N GLU A 116 5.62 36.25 7.22
CA GLU A 116 7.03 36.26 7.56
C GLU A 116 7.17 36.73 9.01
N GLU A 117 7.23 35.81 9.98
CA GLU A 117 7.98 35.97 11.24
C GLU A 117 7.67 34.82 12.21
N SER A 118 8.54 33.80 12.28
CA SER A 118 8.93 33.17 13.56
C SER A 118 9.98 32.06 13.37
N GLN A 119 11.23 32.38 13.71
CA GLN A 119 12.25 31.38 14.05
C GLN A 119 11.97 30.80 15.45
N VAL A 120 10.83 30.15 15.63
CA VAL A 120 10.51 29.42 16.86
C VAL A 120 10.51 27.94 16.53
N VAL A 121 11.13 27.14 17.39
CA VAL A 121 11.20 25.66 17.34
C VAL A 121 9.94 25.11 16.68
N LYS A 122 10.06 24.59 15.44
CA LYS A 122 8.93 24.13 14.65
C LYS A 122 8.21 23.03 15.43
N GLN A 123 7.10 23.38 16.07
CA GLN A 123 6.30 22.45 16.85
C GLN A 123 5.71 21.43 15.87
N LEU A 124 5.79 20.15 16.21
CA LEU A 124 5.25 19.07 15.37
C LEU A 124 3.72 19.16 15.34
N ILE A 125 3.13 19.15 14.15
CA ILE A 125 1.67 19.29 13.99
C ILE A 125 0.97 18.04 14.54
N PHE A 126 1.58 16.87 14.33
CA PHE A 126 1.05 15.56 14.69
C PHE A 126 1.52 15.06 16.07
N GLU A 127 2.12 15.93 16.89
CA GLU A 127 2.79 15.54 18.14
C GLU A 127 1.91 14.74 19.12
N GLU A 128 0.69 15.22 19.37
CA GLU A 128 -0.21 14.58 20.34
C GLU A 128 -0.75 13.23 19.84
N GLU A 129 -1.03 13.11 18.55
CA GLU A 129 -1.44 11.85 17.95
C GLU A 129 -0.29 10.85 17.87
N LEU A 130 0.93 11.33 17.61
CA LEU A 130 2.14 10.51 17.71
C LEU A 130 2.27 9.92 19.12
N LYS A 131 2.10 10.72 20.17
CA LYS A 131 2.15 10.22 21.57
C LYS A 131 1.10 9.14 21.83
N LYS A 132 -0.11 9.25 21.25
CA LYS A 132 -1.14 8.20 21.35
C LYS A 132 -0.72 6.95 20.58
N CYS A 133 -0.27 7.09 19.34
CA CYS A 133 0.25 5.99 18.51
C CYS A 133 1.35 5.23 19.25
N LEU A 134 2.35 5.92 19.79
CA LEU A 134 3.46 5.32 20.52
C LEU A 134 3.01 4.46 21.73
N ARG A 135 1.92 4.85 22.42
CA ARG A 135 1.34 4.05 23.51
C ARG A 135 0.70 2.76 22.98
N GLU A 136 -0.04 2.84 21.88
CA GLU A 136 -0.67 1.67 21.25
C GLU A 136 0.38 0.74 20.62
N ILE A 137 1.42 1.29 19.99
CA ILE A 137 2.56 0.52 19.48
C ILE A 137 3.21 -0.27 20.62
N ARG A 138 3.41 0.35 21.79
CA ARG A 138 3.97 -0.35 22.96
C ARG A 138 3.08 -1.50 23.44
N LYS A 139 1.74 -1.35 23.38
CA LYS A 139 0.81 -2.45 23.70
C LYS A 139 0.90 -3.56 22.66
N LEU A 140 0.93 -3.22 21.37
CA LEU A 140 1.12 -4.16 20.26
C LEU A 140 2.39 -4.99 20.45
N LEU A 141 3.53 -4.34 20.70
CA LEU A 141 4.82 -5.01 20.86
C LEU A 141 4.83 -5.97 22.06
N ARG A 142 4.15 -5.61 23.16
CA ARG A 142 3.97 -6.53 24.30
C ARG A 142 3.20 -7.79 23.89
N THR A 143 2.10 -7.63 23.16
CA THR A 143 1.31 -8.76 22.65
C THR A 143 2.13 -9.63 21.70
N ILE A 144 2.89 -9.02 20.79
CA ILE A 144 3.74 -9.74 19.82
C ILE A 144 4.89 -10.47 20.54
N ASN A 145 5.50 -9.86 21.56
CA ASN A 145 6.54 -10.49 22.36
C ASN A 145 6.02 -11.77 23.05
N LEU A 146 4.76 -11.81 23.46
CA LEU A 146 4.15 -13.05 24.00
C LEU A 146 3.98 -14.12 22.91
N LYS A 147 3.57 -13.73 21.69
CA LYS A 147 3.43 -14.64 20.53
C LYS A 147 4.76 -15.16 19.98
N SER A 148 5.86 -14.43 20.18
CA SER A 148 7.21 -14.78 19.72
C SER A 148 7.68 -16.17 20.14
N THR A 149 7.06 -16.76 21.15
CA THR A 149 7.37 -18.12 21.62
C THR A 149 6.75 -19.22 20.75
N GLN A 150 5.79 -18.90 19.88
CA GLN A 150 4.95 -19.87 19.15
C GLN A 150 5.01 -19.71 17.62
N GLU A 151 5.30 -18.51 17.10
CA GLU A 151 5.24 -18.18 15.67
C GLU A 151 6.62 -17.83 15.07
N SER A 152 6.71 -17.84 13.74
CA SER A 152 7.93 -17.50 12.98
C SER A 152 8.28 -16.01 13.15
N GLY A 153 9.52 -15.71 13.54
CA GLY A 153 10.00 -14.33 13.75
C GLY A 153 9.72 -13.36 12.58
N PRO A 154 10.00 -13.72 11.32
CA PRO A 154 9.65 -12.89 10.16
C PRO A 154 8.16 -12.59 10.01
N TYR A 155 7.28 -13.56 10.28
CA TYR A 155 5.83 -13.35 10.20
C TYR A 155 5.37 -12.27 11.19
N LEU A 156 5.84 -12.36 12.44
CA LEU A 156 5.51 -11.41 13.49
C LEU A 156 6.04 -10.00 13.22
N TRP A 157 7.24 -9.87 12.63
CA TRP A 157 7.78 -8.57 12.26
C TRP A 157 7.01 -7.90 11.14
N ILE A 158 6.59 -8.66 10.13
CA ILE A 158 5.73 -8.16 9.06
C ILE A 158 4.36 -7.76 9.63
N GLU A 159 3.77 -8.54 10.56
CA GLU A 159 2.54 -8.15 11.28
C GLU A 159 2.72 -6.83 12.04
N VAL A 160 3.86 -6.62 12.71
CA VAL A 160 4.16 -5.37 13.43
C VAL A 160 4.26 -4.18 12.50
N ILE A 161 5.01 -4.30 11.40
CA ILE A 161 5.14 -3.22 10.40
C ILE A 161 3.74 -2.82 9.91
N LYS A 162 2.95 -3.79 9.43
CA LYS A 162 1.61 -3.54 8.88
C LYS A 162 0.68 -2.88 9.89
N LYS A 163 0.65 -3.35 11.14
CA LYS A 163 -0.20 -2.76 12.19
C LYS A 163 0.22 -1.36 12.59
N ILE A 164 1.51 -1.07 12.62
CA ILE A 164 2.01 0.29 12.89
C ILE A 164 1.64 1.22 11.72
N SER A 165 1.82 0.80 10.46
CA SER A 165 1.38 1.57 9.29
C SER A 165 -0.09 1.98 9.41
N LEU A 166 -0.97 1.02 9.74
CA LEU A 166 -2.39 1.30 9.93
C LEU A 166 -2.65 2.31 11.05
N MET A 167 -2.01 2.14 12.21
CA MET A 167 -2.18 3.08 13.34
C MET A 167 -1.88 4.52 12.90
N PHE A 168 -0.81 4.70 12.14
CA PHE A 168 -0.43 6.00 11.59
C PHE A 168 -1.41 6.49 10.50
N GLN A 169 -1.87 5.62 9.60
CA GLN A 169 -2.90 5.96 8.61
C GLN A 169 -4.17 6.46 9.31
N THR A 170 -4.72 5.68 10.24
CA THR A 170 -5.98 6.01 10.94
C THR A 170 -5.84 7.29 11.76
N ALA A 171 -4.76 7.43 12.53
CA ALA A 171 -4.56 8.62 13.34
C ALA A 171 -4.38 9.88 12.48
N ALA A 172 -3.64 9.82 11.37
CA ALA A 172 -3.48 10.95 10.47
C ALA A 172 -4.79 11.35 9.78
N ILE A 173 -5.57 10.37 9.30
CA ILE A 173 -6.88 10.60 8.68
C ILE A 173 -7.84 11.25 9.68
N MET A 174 -7.99 10.67 10.87
CA MET A 174 -8.88 11.21 11.91
C MET A 174 -8.46 12.64 12.30
N PHE A 175 -7.18 12.85 12.56
CA PHE A 175 -6.65 14.17 12.94
C PHE A 175 -6.90 15.24 11.87
N ALA A 176 -6.80 14.87 10.60
CA ALA A 176 -7.09 15.74 9.48
C ALA A 176 -8.59 16.07 9.41
N VAL A 177 -9.45 15.04 9.46
CA VAL A 177 -10.92 15.19 9.40
C VAL A 177 -11.45 16.07 10.53
N ASP A 178 -10.97 15.88 11.75
CA ASP A 178 -11.39 16.66 12.92
C ASP A 178 -11.07 18.17 12.81
N ARG A 179 -10.24 18.57 11.83
CA ARG A 179 -9.83 19.95 11.56
C ARG A 179 -10.40 20.52 10.25
N LEU A 180 -11.21 19.76 9.52
CA LEU A 180 -11.86 20.25 8.32
C LEU A 180 -13.08 21.09 8.70
N GLU A 181 -13.20 22.25 8.08
CA GLU A 181 -14.34 23.16 8.18
C GLU A 181 -14.90 23.39 6.77
N GLY A 182 -16.22 23.39 6.61
CA GLY A 182 -16.86 23.57 5.30
C GLY A 182 -18.23 22.92 5.20
N THR A 183 -18.73 22.80 3.98
CA THR A 183 -19.95 22.01 3.69
C THR A 183 -19.62 20.52 3.72
N GLU A 184 -20.60 19.66 3.98
CA GLU A 184 -20.42 18.19 4.02
C GLU A 184 -19.77 17.66 2.73
N THR A 185 -20.21 18.17 1.58
CA THR A 185 -19.65 17.80 0.26
C THR A 185 -18.19 18.22 0.08
N ASP A 186 -17.81 19.40 0.57
CA ASP A 186 -16.41 19.86 0.46
C ASP A 186 -15.50 19.09 1.40
N ILE A 187 -15.99 18.82 2.62
CA ILE A 187 -15.29 18.03 3.64
C ILE A 187 -15.03 16.62 3.09
N ASP A 188 -16.01 15.98 2.44
CA ASP A 188 -15.87 14.65 1.88
C ASP A 188 -14.81 14.59 0.77
N VAL A 189 -14.80 15.57 -0.14
CA VAL A 189 -13.81 15.64 -1.24
C VAL A 189 -12.40 15.84 -0.69
N VAL A 190 -12.23 16.75 0.28
CA VAL A 190 -10.92 17.00 0.89
C VAL A 190 -10.46 15.79 1.70
N THR A 191 -11.36 15.17 2.47
CA THR A 191 -11.07 13.96 3.24
C THR A 191 -10.60 12.82 2.35
N LYS A 192 -11.22 12.63 1.19
CA LYS A 192 -10.81 11.62 0.20
C LYS A 192 -9.36 11.84 -0.24
N LYS A 193 -9.02 13.06 -0.69
CA LYS A 193 -7.66 13.41 -1.13
C LYS A 193 -6.62 13.25 -0.03
N LEU A 194 -6.94 13.68 1.19
CA LEU A 194 -6.05 13.55 2.34
C LEU A 194 -5.82 12.10 2.72
N THR A 195 -6.88 11.29 2.70
CA THR A 195 -6.81 9.84 2.91
C THR A 195 -5.84 9.20 1.92
N GLN A 196 -5.98 9.50 0.63
CA GLN A 196 -5.07 8.99 -0.41
C GLN A 196 -3.61 9.40 -0.12
N LYS A 197 -3.36 10.67 0.20
CA LYS A 197 -2.00 11.15 0.54
C LYS A 197 -1.39 10.39 1.71
N PHE A 198 -2.15 10.20 2.80
CA PHE A 198 -1.65 9.48 3.99
C PHE A 198 -1.43 7.99 3.72
N VAL A 199 -2.34 7.34 3.00
CA VAL A 199 -2.20 5.93 2.63
C VAL A 199 -0.95 5.73 1.74
N ILE A 200 -0.78 6.52 0.68
CA ILE A 200 0.41 6.43 -0.19
C ILE A 200 1.70 6.66 0.60
N ALA A 201 1.72 7.67 1.47
CA ALA A 201 2.91 8.01 2.24
C ALA A 201 3.32 6.90 3.21
N THR A 202 2.35 6.27 3.88
CA THR A 202 2.60 5.16 4.80
C THR A 202 3.01 3.88 4.06
N VAL A 203 2.33 3.55 2.95
CA VAL A 203 2.68 2.44 2.04
C VAL A 203 4.12 2.53 1.54
N THR A 204 4.54 3.73 1.11
CA THR A 204 5.92 3.96 0.64
C THR A 204 6.95 3.66 1.74
N VAL A 205 6.66 4.07 2.98
CA VAL A 205 7.55 3.80 4.12
C VAL A 205 7.51 2.32 4.48
N GLU A 206 6.34 1.68 4.45
CA GLU A 206 6.17 0.24 4.66
C GLU A 206 7.02 -0.58 3.70
N SER A 207 6.85 -0.42 2.38
CA SER A 207 7.63 -1.13 1.35
C SER A 207 9.13 -1.03 1.63
N LYS A 208 9.61 0.19 1.90
CA LYS A 208 11.02 0.44 2.19
C LYS A 208 11.49 -0.31 3.44
N TYR A 209 10.69 -0.32 4.50
CA TYR A 209 11.06 -0.93 5.76
C TYR A 209 10.90 -2.45 5.78
N GLU A 210 9.98 -3.02 5.00
CA GLU A 210 9.92 -4.46 4.75
C GLU A 210 11.18 -4.96 4.05
N VAL A 211 11.65 -4.25 3.01
CA VAL A 211 12.91 -4.59 2.34
C VAL A 211 14.10 -4.41 3.27
N LYS A 212 14.14 -3.29 4.03
CA LYS A 212 15.21 -3.00 5.00
C LYS A 212 15.31 -4.07 6.09
N LEU A 213 14.18 -4.56 6.58
CA LEU A 213 14.12 -5.66 7.56
C LEU A 213 14.83 -6.92 7.03
N CYS A 214 14.64 -7.24 5.75
CA CYS A 214 15.30 -8.39 5.12
C CYS A 214 16.77 -8.15 4.77
N SER A 215 17.12 -6.96 4.26
CA SER A 215 18.47 -6.68 3.75
C SER A 215 19.47 -6.32 4.85
N GLU A 216 19.06 -5.58 5.88
CA GLU A 216 19.95 -5.12 6.96
C GLU A 216 19.85 -5.98 8.22
N TYR A 217 18.69 -6.60 8.48
CA TYR A 217 18.44 -7.35 9.72
C TYR A 217 18.26 -8.86 9.49
N GLU A 218 18.38 -9.33 8.24
CA GLU A 218 18.25 -10.74 7.83
C GLU A 218 16.90 -11.39 8.19
N ILE A 219 15.88 -10.58 8.50
CA ILE A 219 14.51 -11.03 8.80
C ILE A 219 13.68 -10.90 7.52
N CYS A 220 13.70 -11.96 6.71
CA CYS A 220 13.04 -11.98 5.41
C CYS A 220 11.74 -12.79 5.44
N SER A 221 10.69 -12.27 4.82
CA SER A 221 9.54 -13.09 4.45
C SER A 221 9.98 -14.10 3.39
N LYS A 222 9.67 -15.39 3.63
CA LYS A 222 9.96 -16.48 2.68
C LYS A 222 8.69 -17.01 2.00
N SER A 223 7.53 -16.54 2.45
CA SER A 223 6.22 -17.00 2.01
C SER A 223 5.57 -15.89 1.20
N TYR A 224 5.77 -15.92 -0.12
CA TYR A 224 5.19 -14.97 -1.07
C TYR A 224 4.47 -15.70 -2.22
N GLU A 225 3.74 -16.76 -1.85
CA GLU A 225 3.07 -17.67 -2.79
C GLU A 225 1.90 -17.01 -3.53
N CYS A 226 1.23 -16.01 -2.93
CA CYS A 226 0.19 -15.25 -3.65
C CYS A 226 0.81 -14.47 -4.80
N THR A 227 1.92 -13.78 -4.53
CA THR A 227 2.65 -13.04 -5.57
C THR A 227 3.21 -13.95 -6.65
N LYS A 228 3.81 -15.09 -6.29
CA LYS A 228 4.32 -16.07 -7.27
C LYS A 228 3.20 -16.62 -8.15
N SER A 229 2.09 -17.05 -7.54
CA SER A 229 0.97 -17.65 -8.26
C SER A 229 0.29 -16.65 -9.18
N LEU A 230 0.12 -15.40 -8.75
CA LEU A 230 -0.39 -14.34 -9.60
C LEU A 230 0.55 -14.04 -10.77
N ASN A 231 1.88 -14.00 -10.53
CA ASN A 231 2.84 -13.83 -11.61
C ASN A 231 2.74 -14.97 -12.63
N ILE A 232 2.72 -16.24 -12.20
CA ILE A 232 2.58 -17.41 -13.07
C ILE A 232 1.32 -17.31 -13.92
N LEU A 233 0.19 -16.96 -13.31
CA LEU A 233 -1.08 -16.80 -14.00
C LEU A 233 -0.99 -15.71 -15.07
N LEU A 234 -0.51 -14.52 -14.73
CA LEU A 234 -0.48 -13.39 -15.65
C LEU A 234 0.57 -13.57 -16.75
N SER A 235 1.75 -14.14 -16.45
CA SER A 235 2.78 -14.45 -17.45
C SER A 235 2.25 -15.42 -18.51
N SER A 236 1.31 -16.31 -18.14
CA SER A 236 0.72 -17.26 -19.07
C SER A 236 -0.11 -16.58 -20.17
N PHE A 237 -0.58 -15.36 -19.98
CA PHE A 237 -1.33 -14.61 -21.01
C PHE A 237 -0.47 -14.10 -22.16
N LYS A 238 0.85 -14.05 -21.98
CA LYS A 238 1.80 -13.62 -23.03
C LYS A 238 1.63 -14.42 -24.33
N ASP A 239 1.40 -15.73 -24.20
CA ASP A 239 1.27 -16.65 -25.32
C ASP A 239 -0.20 -16.90 -25.73
N MET A 240 -1.15 -16.19 -25.11
CA MET A 240 -2.58 -16.30 -25.43
C MET A 240 -3.05 -15.19 -26.38
N GLU A 241 -4.09 -15.49 -27.16
CA GLU A 241 -4.84 -14.49 -27.91
C GLU A 241 -5.70 -13.64 -26.97
N ASP A 242 -5.89 -12.36 -27.31
CA ASP A 242 -6.64 -11.40 -26.48
C ASP A 242 -8.08 -11.87 -26.21
N GLU A 243 -8.76 -12.47 -27.20
CA GLU A 243 -10.11 -13.04 -27.03
C GLU A 243 -10.18 -14.12 -25.94
N LYS A 244 -9.11 -14.89 -25.78
CA LYS A 244 -9.04 -15.90 -24.73
C LYS A 244 -8.82 -15.27 -23.36
N VAL A 245 -8.05 -14.19 -23.30
CA VAL A 245 -7.89 -13.37 -22.08
C VAL A 245 -9.20 -12.70 -21.71
N LYS A 246 -9.93 -12.11 -22.67
CA LYS A 246 -11.28 -11.57 -22.46
C LYS A 246 -12.23 -12.63 -21.91
N ASN A 247 -12.18 -13.86 -22.42
CA ASN A 247 -12.97 -14.97 -21.89
C ASN A 247 -12.61 -15.31 -20.42
N PHE A 248 -11.33 -15.25 -20.05
CA PHE A 248 -10.94 -15.36 -18.64
C PHE A 248 -11.54 -14.23 -17.79
N ILE A 249 -11.45 -12.99 -18.25
CA ILE A 249 -12.05 -11.83 -17.55
C ILE A 249 -13.56 -11.97 -17.41
N ARG A 250 -14.27 -12.55 -18.39
CA ARG A 250 -15.70 -12.87 -18.26
C ARG A 250 -15.99 -13.79 -17.09
N TYR A 251 -15.26 -14.92 -16.97
CA TYR A 251 -15.43 -15.82 -15.83
C TYR A 251 -15.14 -15.14 -14.49
N VAL A 252 -14.12 -14.28 -14.45
CA VAL A 252 -13.80 -13.47 -13.27
C VAL A 252 -14.92 -12.50 -12.94
N SER A 253 -15.38 -11.72 -13.91
CA SER A 253 -16.44 -10.72 -13.75
C SER A 253 -17.73 -11.36 -13.26
N GLU A 254 -18.18 -12.44 -13.91
CA GLU A 254 -19.38 -13.18 -13.51
C GLU A 254 -19.27 -13.73 -12.08
N ALA A 255 -18.13 -14.37 -11.74
CA ALA A 255 -17.91 -14.90 -10.41
C ALA A 255 -17.80 -13.79 -9.35
N PHE A 256 -17.23 -12.65 -9.72
CA PHE A 256 -17.02 -11.49 -8.86
C PHE A 256 -18.35 -10.86 -8.44
N LEU A 257 -19.30 -10.69 -9.37
CA LEU A 257 -20.64 -10.19 -9.07
C LEU A 257 -21.37 -11.03 -8.02
N ASP A 258 -21.12 -12.34 -8.00
CA ASP A 258 -21.70 -13.29 -7.04
C ASP A 258 -21.03 -13.29 -5.66
N THR A 259 -19.89 -12.59 -5.50
CA THR A 259 -19.19 -12.55 -4.22
C THR A 259 -19.91 -11.64 -3.22
N LYS A 260 -19.76 -11.89 -1.92
CA LYS A 260 -20.27 -10.95 -0.91
C LYS A 260 -19.59 -9.58 -1.02
N PHE A 261 -18.42 -9.55 -1.63
CA PHE A 261 -17.63 -8.35 -1.85
C PHE A 261 -18.24 -7.34 -2.81
N TYR A 262 -18.66 -7.78 -4.00
CA TYR A 262 -19.28 -6.88 -4.98
C TYR A 262 -20.50 -6.18 -4.38
N ASN A 263 -21.31 -6.92 -3.62
CA ASN A 263 -22.50 -6.42 -2.94
C ASN A 263 -22.22 -5.42 -1.79
N GLN A 264 -20.97 -5.23 -1.41
CA GLN A 264 -20.53 -4.36 -0.31
C GLN A 264 -19.74 -3.14 -0.77
N LEU A 265 -19.33 -3.09 -2.04
CA LEU A 265 -18.72 -1.89 -2.62
C LEU A 265 -19.70 -0.71 -2.55
N SER A 266 -19.18 0.50 -2.40
CA SER A 266 -20.02 1.70 -2.58
C SER A 266 -20.62 1.65 -3.98
N GLU A 267 -21.84 2.13 -4.17
CA GLU A 267 -22.50 2.08 -5.49
C GLU A 267 -21.59 2.65 -6.60
N VAL A 268 -20.89 3.74 -6.31
CA VAL A 268 -19.91 4.35 -7.22
C VAL A 268 -18.77 3.39 -7.55
N THR A 269 -18.10 2.84 -6.53
CA THR A 269 -16.97 1.90 -6.72
C THR A 269 -17.40 0.59 -7.37
N ALA A 270 -18.59 0.08 -7.05
CA ALA A 270 -19.16 -1.12 -7.63
C ALA A 270 -19.41 -0.93 -9.12
N ASN A 271 -20.03 0.20 -9.48
CA ASN A 271 -20.30 0.57 -10.86
C ASN A 271 -18.99 0.77 -11.65
N GLU A 272 -18.01 1.48 -11.09
CA GLU A 272 -16.69 1.67 -11.72
C GLU A 272 -15.99 0.33 -11.96
N MET A 273 -15.96 -0.53 -10.95
CA MET A 273 -15.37 -1.86 -11.06
C MET A 273 -16.07 -2.72 -12.10
N GLN A 274 -17.41 -2.66 -12.15
CA GLN A 274 -18.21 -3.37 -13.14
C GLN A 274 -17.93 -2.84 -14.55
N ILE A 275 -17.79 -1.52 -14.72
CA ILE A 275 -17.42 -0.89 -16.00
C ILE A 275 -16.06 -1.40 -16.47
N ILE A 276 -15.03 -1.35 -15.61
CA ILE A 276 -13.67 -1.79 -15.96
C ILE A 276 -13.66 -3.28 -16.36
N LEU A 277 -14.30 -4.14 -15.56
CA LEU A 277 -14.36 -5.57 -15.85
C LEU A 277 -15.16 -5.86 -17.12
N ASN A 278 -16.24 -5.11 -17.39
CA ASN A 278 -17.01 -5.25 -18.62
C ASN A 278 -16.22 -4.77 -19.84
N ASP A 279 -15.50 -3.66 -19.72
CA ASP A 279 -14.67 -3.14 -20.79
C ASP A 279 -13.56 -4.13 -21.13
N MET A 280 -12.87 -4.67 -20.13
CA MET A 280 -11.86 -5.72 -20.31
C MET A 280 -12.45 -7.05 -20.81
N ALA A 281 -13.72 -7.34 -20.58
CA ALA A 281 -14.37 -8.59 -21.00
C ALA A 281 -15.00 -8.53 -22.40
N TYR A 282 -15.51 -7.36 -22.79
CA TYR A 282 -16.45 -7.23 -23.91
C TYR A 282 -16.13 -6.07 -24.86
N SER A 283 -15.30 -5.10 -24.48
CA SER A 283 -14.95 -3.99 -25.38
C SER A 283 -13.91 -4.43 -26.41
N ASP A 284 -14.15 -4.16 -27.68
CA ASP A 284 -13.17 -4.39 -28.75
C ASP A 284 -12.00 -3.40 -28.68
N ASN A 285 -12.20 -2.25 -28.00
CA ASN A 285 -11.22 -1.17 -27.92
C ASN A 285 -10.27 -1.28 -26.73
N VAL A 286 -10.49 -2.24 -25.82
CA VAL A 286 -9.63 -2.44 -24.64
C VAL A 286 -8.80 -3.72 -24.81
N PRO A 287 -7.47 -3.61 -24.97
CA PRO A 287 -6.58 -4.77 -25.08
C PRO A 287 -6.36 -5.40 -23.71
N ALA A 288 -7.27 -6.28 -23.28
CA ALA A 288 -7.26 -6.88 -21.96
C ALA A 288 -5.94 -7.61 -21.65
N LYS A 289 -5.35 -8.28 -22.66
CA LYS A 289 -4.03 -8.90 -22.55
C LYS A 289 -2.95 -7.91 -22.13
N GLU A 290 -2.85 -6.77 -22.80
CA GLU A 290 -1.80 -5.77 -22.53
C GLU A 290 -1.97 -5.13 -21.15
N VAL A 291 -3.22 -4.89 -20.73
CA VAL A 291 -3.53 -4.45 -19.36
C VAL A 291 -3.01 -5.46 -18.34
N LEU A 292 -3.35 -6.75 -18.50
CA LEU A 292 -2.89 -7.79 -17.58
C LEU A 292 -1.37 -8.00 -17.59
N LEU A 293 -0.71 -7.84 -18.73
CA LEU A 293 0.75 -7.92 -18.83
C LEU A 293 1.45 -6.71 -18.20
N THR A 294 0.79 -5.54 -18.18
CA THR A 294 1.30 -4.37 -17.45
C THR A 294 1.32 -4.65 -15.94
N ILE A 295 0.24 -5.25 -15.41
CA ILE A 295 0.15 -5.66 -14.00
C ILE A 295 1.24 -6.69 -13.67
N GLN A 296 1.42 -7.64 -14.59
CA GLN A 296 2.39 -8.69 -14.49
C GLN A 296 3.82 -8.13 -14.33
N LYS A 297 4.17 -7.09 -15.09
CA LYS A 297 5.46 -6.42 -14.95
C LYS A 297 5.65 -5.81 -13.56
N THR A 298 4.63 -5.16 -13.01
CA THR A 298 4.66 -4.62 -11.64
C THR A 298 4.89 -5.73 -10.59
N ILE A 299 4.30 -6.91 -10.80
CA ILE A 299 4.48 -8.08 -9.94
C ILE A 299 5.89 -8.68 -10.08
N GLU A 300 6.42 -8.75 -11.30
CA GLU A 300 7.81 -9.15 -11.52
C GLU A 300 8.80 -8.21 -10.82
N GLU A 301 8.57 -6.90 -10.89
CA GLU A 301 9.38 -5.90 -10.17
C GLU A 301 9.36 -6.15 -8.66
N ARG A 302 8.19 -6.50 -8.09
CA ARG A 302 8.09 -6.90 -6.68
C ARG A 302 8.90 -8.17 -6.37
N LEU A 303 8.74 -9.23 -7.18
CA LEU A 303 9.47 -10.48 -6.99
C LEU A 303 10.98 -10.28 -7.08
N ASN A 304 11.42 -9.43 -8.01
CA ASN A 304 12.81 -9.03 -8.15
C ASN A 304 13.28 -8.30 -6.89
N SER A 305 12.54 -7.28 -6.42
CA SER A 305 12.85 -6.53 -5.18
C SER A 305 13.02 -7.44 -3.96
N ILE A 306 12.13 -8.42 -3.79
CA ILE A 306 12.21 -9.42 -2.70
C ILE A 306 13.45 -10.30 -2.85
N THR A 307 13.75 -10.74 -4.07
CA THR A 307 14.85 -11.67 -4.36
C THR A 307 16.22 -10.99 -4.23
N THR A 308 16.35 -9.78 -4.78
CA THR A 308 17.58 -8.97 -4.73
C THR A 308 17.74 -8.24 -3.40
N LYS A 309 16.66 -8.16 -2.59
CA LYS A 309 16.60 -7.42 -1.32
C LYS A 309 16.91 -5.94 -1.49
N THR A 310 16.51 -5.36 -2.63
CA THR A 310 16.78 -3.96 -2.98
C THR A 310 15.48 -3.20 -3.12
N TYR A 311 15.36 -2.10 -2.39
CA TYR A 311 14.26 -1.17 -2.57
C TYR A 311 14.55 -0.24 -3.74
N THR A 312 13.65 -0.20 -4.70
CA THR A 312 13.63 0.79 -5.78
C THR A 312 12.40 1.65 -5.58
N ALA A 313 12.56 2.97 -5.64
CA ALA A 313 11.41 3.87 -5.52
C ALA A 313 10.56 3.75 -6.78
N ASN A 314 9.28 3.39 -6.62
CA ASN A 314 8.37 3.19 -7.75
C ASN A 314 7.27 4.27 -7.82
N GLY A 315 6.42 4.18 -8.85
CA GLY A 315 5.17 4.94 -8.93
C GLY A 315 4.23 4.65 -7.75
N ARG A 316 3.32 5.58 -7.44
CA ARG A 316 2.40 5.44 -6.29
C ARG A 316 1.49 4.22 -6.43
N ASP A 317 1.02 3.99 -7.64
CA ASP A 317 0.27 2.81 -8.09
C ASP A 317 1.08 1.53 -7.86
N VAL A 318 2.35 1.49 -8.30
CA VAL A 318 3.24 0.34 -8.12
C VAL A 318 3.50 0.03 -6.65
N GLU A 319 3.76 1.04 -5.82
CA GLU A 319 3.96 0.87 -4.37
C GLU A 319 2.71 0.29 -3.69
N LEU A 320 1.52 0.76 -4.08
CA LEU A 320 0.26 0.22 -3.60
C LEU A 320 0.09 -1.24 -4.00
N VAL A 321 0.37 -1.61 -5.26
CA VAL A 321 0.37 -3.03 -5.68
C VAL A 321 1.33 -3.85 -4.83
N HIS A 322 2.53 -3.35 -4.57
CA HIS A 322 3.56 -4.07 -3.82
C HIS A 322 3.13 -4.37 -2.38
N VAL A 323 2.55 -3.39 -1.70
CA VAL A 323 2.07 -3.56 -0.32
C VAL A 323 0.79 -4.39 -0.27
N ILE A 324 -0.16 -4.20 -1.18
CA ILE A 324 -1.36 -5.04 -1.27
C ILE A 324 -0.97 -6.52 -1.43
N LEU A 325 -0.02 -6.83 -2.31
CA LEU A 325 0.50 -8.18 -2.47
C LEU A 325 1.28 -8.67 -1.24
N SER A 326 1.96 -7.77 -0.52
CA SER A 326 2.60 -8.07 0.77
C SER A 326 1.58 -8.45 1.85
N ASP A 327 0.46 -7.74 1.91
CA ASP A 327 -0.66 -8.04 2.81
C ASP A 327 -1.29 -9.40 2.48
N MET A 328 -1.51 -9.67 1.20
CA MET A 328 -2.03 -10.97 0.73
C MET A 328 -1.04 -12.11 0.99
N ASP A 329 0.25 -11.90 0.73
CA ASP A 329 1.29 -12.88 1.06
C ASP A 329 1.34 -13.16 2.57
N HIS A 330 1.25 -12.12 3.41
CA HIS A 330 1.20 -12.26 4.85
C HIS A 330 -0.02 -13.09 5.29
N LEU A 331 -1.21 -12.81 4.75
CA LEU A 331 -2.43 -13.58 5.01
C LEU A 331 -2.24 -15.08 4.74
N TYR A 332 -1.71 -15.41 3.56
CA TYR A 332 -1.54 -16.81 3.17
C TYR A 332 -0.34 -17.49 3.82
N SER A 333 0.64 -16.73 4.31
CA SER A 333 1.86 -17.28 4.93
C SER A 333 1.61 -18.06 6.23
N LYS A 334 0.45 -17.86 6.88
CA LYS A 334 0.03 -18.64 8.05
C LYS A 334 -0.20 -20.11 7.69
N ARG A 335 -0.63 -20.38 6.45
CA ARG A 335 -0.88 -21.73 5.92
C ARG A 335 0.37 -22.17 5.15
N LYS A 336 0.99 -23.29 5.56
CA LYS A 336 2.24 -23.78 4.95
C LYS A 336 2.07 -24.36 3.53
N VAL A 337 0.84 -24.48 3.04
CA VAL A 337 0.50 -25.09 1.75
C VAL A 337 0.20 -23.98 0.74
N ASP A 338 0.69 -24.12 -0.50
CA ASP A 338 0.36 -23.19 -1.60
C ASP A 338 -1.16 -23.20 -1.85
N PRO A 339 -1.86 -22.11 -1.54
CA PRO A 339 -3.31 -22.04 -1.62
C PRO A 339 -3.82 -21.96 -3.07
N PHE A 340 -2.97 -21.63 -4.04
CA PHE A 340 -3.36 -21.44 -5.44
C PHE A 340 -3.09 -22.64 -6.33
N HIS A 341 -2.41 -23.68 -5.83
CA HIS A 341 -1.98 -24.84 -6.61
C HIS A 341 -3.14 -25.53 -7.37
N SER A 342 -4.27 -25.75 -6.70
CA SER A 342 -5.47 -26.37 -7.29
C SER A 342 -6.04 -25.50 -8.40
N PHE A 343 -6.17 -24.19 -8.15
CA PHE A 343 -6.68 -23.25 -9.14
C PHE A 343 -5.77 -23.18 -10.37
N LEU A 344 -4.45 -23.06 -10.19
CA LEU A 344 -3.48 -23.01 -11.30
C LEU A 344 -3.55 -24.26 -12.18
N SER A 345 -3.73 -25.44 -11.58
CA SER A 345 -3.90 -26.70 -12.33
C SER A 345 -5.12 -26.64 -13.27
N ASN A 346 -6.26 -26.15 -12.76
CA ASN A 346 -7.49 -26.00 -13.53
C ASN A 346 -7.38 -24.88 -14.57
N PHE A 347 -6.68 -23.80 -14.26
CA PHE A 347 -6.38 -22.72 -15.21
C PHE A 347 -5.58 -23.22 -16.41
N PHE A 348 -4.53 -24.03 -16.19
CA PHE A 348 -3.76 -24.61 -17.28
C PHE A 348 -4.57 -25.63 -18.09
N GLU A 349 -5.46 -26.39 -17.45
CA GLU A 349 -6.38 -27.28 -18.17
C GLU A 349 -7.35 -26.51 -19.07
N TRP A 350 -7.99 -25.45 -18.56
CA TRP A 350 -8.81 -24.54 -19.35
C TRP A 350 -8.01 -23.92 -20.51
N SER A 351 -6.80 -23.45 -20.24
CA SER A 351 -5.93 -22.86 -21.25
C SER A 351 -5.61 -23.85 -22.36
N ARG A 352 -5.41 -25.14 -22.10
CA ARG A 352 -5.08 -26.11 -23.16
C ARG A 352 -6.30 -26.67 -23.89
N SER A 353 -7.37 -26.93 -23.16
CA SER A 353 -8.48 -27.79 -23.63
C SER A 353 -9.82 -27.07 -23.75
N GLY A 354 -9.95 -25.85 -23.24
CA GLY A 354 -11.23 -25.14 -23.16
C GLY A 354 -12.21 -25.73 -22.14
N ALA A 355 -11.72 -26.52 -21.18
CA ALA A 355 -12.51 -27.02 -20.05
C ALA A 355 -13.20 -25.89 -19.26
N LYS A 356 -14.26 -26.18 -18.50
CA LYS A 356 -15.00 -25.13 -17.78
C LYS A 356 -14.16 -24.52 -16.65
N LEU A 357 -13.90 -23.22 -16.71
CA LEU A 357 -13.13 -22.51 -15.68
C LEU A 357 -14.00 -21.86 -14.58
N GLY A 358 -15.22 -21.43 -14.92
CA GLY A 358 -16.05 -20.57 -14.05
C GLY A 358 -16.26 -21.10 -12.62
N THR A 359 -16.47 -22.41 -12.42
CA THR A 359 -16.60 -22.99 -11.07
C THR A 359 -15.31 -22.83 -10.25
N HIS A 360 -14.15 -23.04 -10.88
CA HIS A 360 -12.86 -22.92 -10.21
C HIS A 360 -12.52 -21.46 -9.88
N VAL A 361 -12.91 -20.52 -10.73
CA VAL A 361 -12.82 -19.08 -10.41
C VAL A 361 -13.67 -18.79 -9.18
N ARG A 362 -14.96 -19.19 -9.18
CA ARG A 362 -15.85 -18.95 -8.05
C ARG A 362 -15.30 -19.53 -6.75
N THR A 363 -14.79 -20.77 -6.77
CA THR A 363 -14.13 -21.38 -5.61
C THR A 363 -12.95 -20.56 -5.13
N LEU A 364 -12.06 -20.12 -6.03
CA LEU A 364 -10.93 -19.27 -5.64
C LEU A 364 -11.41 -17.98 -4.96
N LEU A 365 -12.45 -17.32 -5.48
CA LEU A 365 -12.94 -16.06 -4.90
C LEU A 365 -13.57 -16.27 -3.53
N THR A 366 -14.31 -17.36 -3.35
CA THR A 366 -14.83 -17.76 -2.03
C THR A 366 -13.70 -18.09 -1.06
N ASP A 367 -12.66 -18.80 -1.49
CA ASP A 367 -11.51 -19.12 -0.63
C ASP A 367 -10.78 -17.85 -0.18
N ILE A 368 -10.56 -16.89 -1.11
CA ILE A 368 -9.98 -15.59 -0.78
C ILE A 368 -10.89 -14.85 0.21
N GLU A 369 -12.21 -14.83 -0.01
CA GLU A 369 -13.19 -14.23 0.92
C GLU A 369 -13.04 -14.81 2.34
N ASP A 370 -13.02 -16.13 2.45
CA ASP A 370 -12.93 -16.84 3.72
C ASP A 370 -11.60 -16.56 4.43
N GLN A 371 -10.50 -16.45 3.69
CA GLN A 371 -9.21 -16.05 4.29
C GLN A 371 -9.25 -14.64 4.85
N LEU A 372 -9.83 -13.71 4.12
CA LEU A 372 -9.92 -12.32 4.56
C LEU A 372 -10.79 -12.18 5.83
N ASN A 373 -11.80 -13.04 5.99
CA ASN A 373 -12.63 -13.12 7.20
C ASN A 373 -11.86 -13.63 8.43
N GLU A 374 -10.72 -14.32 8.25
CA GLU A 374 -9.87 -14.79 9.35
C GLU A 374 -8.85 -13.74 9.83
N LEU A 375 -8.74 -12.59 9.15
CA LEU A 375 -7.84 -11.50 9.54
C LEU A 375 -8.33 -10.78 10.80
N SER A 376 -7.40 -10.22 11.56
CA SER A 376 -7.76 -9.21 12.55
C SER A 376 -8.33 -7.97 11.87
N ASP A 377 -9.38 -7.39 12.44
CA ASP A 377 -10.04 -6.16 11.97
C ASP A 377 -9.06 -5.04 11.55
N ASP A 378 -7.93 -4.92 12.26
CA ASP A 378 -6.86 -3.96 11.97
C ASP A 378 -6.23 -4.19 10.58
N LEU A 379 -5.52 -5.32 10.41
CA LEU A 379 -4.86 -5.67 9.14
C LEU A 379 -5.84 -5.67 7.99
N PHE A 380 -7.06 -6.06 8.31
CA PHE A 380 -8.12 -6.00 7.36
C PHE A 380 -8.43 -4.55 6.91
N LEU A 381 -8.68 -3.62 7.85
CA LEU A 381 -8.95 -2.21 7.54
C LEU A 381 -7.84 -1.56 6.72
N LYS A 382 -6.57 -1.93 7.00
CA LYS A 382 -5.40 -1.48 6.24
C LYS A 382 -5.54 -1.83 4.77
N LEU A 383 -5.77 -3.11 4.49
CA LEU A 383 -5.91 -3.63 3.14
C LEU A 383 -7.02 -2.90 2.39
N VAL A 384 -8.15 -2.60 3.04
CA VAL A 384 -9.22 -1.81 2.41
C VAL A 384 -8.75 -0.42 2.01
N ASN A 385 -8.10 0.30 2.92
CA ASN A 385 -7.71 1.68 2.69
C ASN A 385 -6.73 1.77 1.53
N GLU A 386 -5.76 0.85 1.47
CA GLU A 386 -4.76 0.75 0.41
C GLU A 386 -5.42 0.48 -0.92
N VAL A 387 -6.35 -0.46 -0.93
CA VAL A 387 -6.96 -0.83 -2.19
C VAL A 387 -7.97 0.18 -2.70
N LYS A 388 -8.78 0.75 -1.80
CA LYS A 388 -9.64 1.88 -2.14
C LYS A 388 -8.80 3.01 -2.74
N THR A 389 -7.67 3.33 -2.12
CA THR A 389 -6.74 4.35 -2.63
C THR A 389 -6.18 3.97 -4.01
N PHE A 390 -5.82 2.70 -4.22
CA PHE A 390 -5.39 2.22 -5.53
C PHE A 390 -6.46 2.44 -6.59
N LEU A 391 -7.68 1.94 -6.36
CA LEU A 391 -8.78 2.08 -7.31
C LEU A 391 -9.08 3.55 -7.62
N GLU A 392 -9.11 4.41 -6.61
CA GLU A 392 -9.39 5.84 -6.82
C GLU A 392 -8.32 6.55 -7.66
N ILE A 393 -7.04 6.23 -7.45
CA ILE A 393 -5.94 6.83 -8.23
C ILE A 393 -5.98 6.36 -9.69
N THR A 394 -6.37 5.10 -9.92
CA THR A 394 -6.29 4.53 -11.27
C THR A 394 -7.57 4.71 -12.09
N VAL A 395 -8.71 4.96 -11.45
CA VAL A 395 -9.99 5.20 -12.13
C VAL A 395 -10.25 6.69 -12.38
N ASP A 396 -9.72 7.60 -11.56
CA ASP A 396 -9.94 9.06 -11.72
C ASP A 396 -8.69 9.89 -11.29
N PRO A 397 -7.64 9.97 -12.13
CA PRO A 397 -6.40 10.68 -11.78
C PRO A 397 -6.51 12.21 -11.80
N GLU A 398 -7.61 12.80 -12.31
CA GLU A 398 -7.76 14.24 -12.53
C GLU A 398 -8.64 14.97 -11.51
N LYS A 399 -9.07 14.33 -10.41
CA LYS A 399 -9.83 15.00 -9.34
C LYS A 399 -9.06 15.21 -8.04
#